data_AF-A0A9J6FKH8-F1
#
_entry.id   AF-A0A9J6FKH8-F1
#
_cell.length_a   1.000
_cell.length_b   1.000
_cell.length_c   1.000
_cell.angle_alpha   90.00
_cell.angle_beta   90.00
_cell.angle_gamma   90.00
#
_symmetry.space_group_name_H-M   'P 1'
#
loop_
_entity.id
_entity.type
_entity.pdbx_description
1 polymer ?
#
loop_
_entity_poly.entity_id
_entity_poly.type
_entity_poly.pdbx_seq_one_letter_code
_entity_poly.pdbx_strand_id
1 'polypeptide(L)'
;MLTTSMLQVQHRLLNEEVYRFILTSWLTHGSLENFFSTVRQRNSIPTPCEFKSALRIITLAQYLRYSKHSSYADDEDSFYLGDLSDYTHSPCIPAQGETDASETSQTSEQDHDGGLVVFEEYKQGSLTHPSQKAVTLMDICETVFLAKMPTLVHQNQISDKLASLIREAASTMCLPDCHHIKEKLIARFIHARLPLFAKEQTGKEIATAKLEGAQSSKSMAALRIP
;
A
#
# COMPACT_ATOMS: atom_id res chain seq x y z
N MET A 1 -2.13 -16.42 42.59
CA MET A 1 -1.19 -16.85 41.53
C MET A 1 -0.80 -15.70 40.62
N LEU A 2 -1.76 -14.95 40.03
CA LEU A 2 -1.45 -13.85 39.10
C LEU A 2 -0.61 -12.72 39.73
N THR A 3 -0.89 -12.33 40.97
CA THR A 3 -0.13 -11.31 41.70
C THR A 3 1.30 -11.75 42.02
N THR A 4 1.49 -13.02 42.39
CA THR A 4 2.80 -13.60 42.66
C THR A 4 3.66 -13.65 41.40
N SER A 5 3.10 -14.07 40.27
CA SER A 5 3.79 -14.07 38.98
C SER A 5 4.14 -12.66 38.51
N MET A 6 3.23 -11.69 38.70
CA MET A 6 3.50 -10.29 38.35
C MET A 6 4.64 -9.70 39.19
N LEU A 7 4.68 -9.97 40.49
CA LEU A 7 5.77 -9.54 41.37
C LEU A 7 7.10 -10.16 40.98
N GLN A 8 7.12 -11.43 40.57
CA GLN A 8 8.32 -12.11 40.09
C GLN A 8 8.84 -11.49 38.78
N VAL A 9 7.95 -11.23 37.82
CA VAL A 9 8.31 -10.56 36.55
C VAL A 9 8.80 -9.14 36.80
N GLN A 10 8.13 -8.40 37.69
CA GLN A 10 8.54 -7.05 38.08
C GLN A 10 9.92 -7.07 38.74
N HIS A 11 10.16 -7.98 39.67
CA HIS A 11 11.46 -8.10 40.35
C HIS A 11 12.58 -8.37 39.35
N ARG A 12 12.38 -9.33 38.43
CA ARG A 12 13.36 -9.66 37.40
C ARG A 12 13.69 -8.46 36.51
N LEU A 13 12.67 -7.80 35.97
CA LEU A 13 12.87 -6.69 35.03
C LEU A 13 13.45 -5.42 35.71
N LEU A 14 13.03 -5.09 36.94
CA LEU A 14 13.56 -3.90 37.63
C LEU A 14 14.96 -4.14 38.21
N ASN A 15 15.21 -5.32 38.80
CA ASN A 15 16.44 -5.56 39.57
C ASN A 15 17.53 -6.25 38.75
N GLU A 16 17.17 -7.15 37.82
CA GLU A 16 18.15 -7.90 37.02
C GLU A 16 18.44 -7.21 35.69
N GLU A 17 17.41 -6.73 34.98
CA GLU A 17 17.54 -6.10 33.66
C GLU A 17 17.61 -4.56 33.69
N VAL A 18 17.56 -3.96 34.88
CA VAL A 18 17.80 -2.52 35.13
C VAL A 18 16.82 -1.58 34.38
N TYR A 19 15.58 -2.00 34.18
CA TYR A 19 14.53 -1.10 33.67
C TYR A 19 14.10 -0.09 34.73
N ARG A 20 13.92 1.20 34.35
CA ARG A 20 13.52 2.26 35.27
C ARG A 20 12.09 2.11 35.80
N PHE A 21 11.19 1.61 34.97
CA PHE A 21 9.78 1.35 35.30
C PHE A 21 9.22 0.32 34.34
N ILE A 22 8.10 -0.30 34.72
CA ILE A 22 7.38 -1.28 33.89
C ILE A 22 5.93 -0.84 33.76
N LEU A 23 5.41 -0.87 32.53
CA LEU A 23 4.00 -0.63 32.26
C LEU A 23 3.23 -1.95 32.31
N THR A 24 2.58 -2.22 33.43
CA THR A 24 1.79 -3.45 33.62
C THR A 24 0.57 -3.52 32.71
N SER A 25 0.13 -2.40 32.12
CA SER A 25 -0.97 -2.36 31.16
C SER A 25 -0.71 -3.21 29.91
N TRP A 26 0.55 -3.43 29.54
CA TRP A 26 0.93 -4.23 28.37
C TRP A 26 0.86 -5.74 28.61
N LEU A 27 0.91 -6.14 29.89
CA LEU A 27 0.78 -7.53 30.34
C LEU A 27 -0.69 -7.96 30.46
N THR A 28 -1.63 -7.06 30.15
CA THR A 28 -3.06 -7.35 30.16
C THR A 28 -3.52 -7.80 28.78
N HIS A 29 -4.63 -8.54 28.76
CA HIS A 29 -5.27 -9.00 27.53
C HIS A 29 -6.02 -7.89 26.76
N GLY A 30 -6.02 -6.65 27.26
CA GLY A 30 -6.78 -5.54 26.68
C GLY A 30 -6.40 -5.21 25.23
N SER A 31 -5.11 -5.30 24.89
CA SER A 31 -4.66 -5.13 23.49
C SER A 31 -5.24 -6.18 22.55
N LEU A 32 -5.39 -7.41 23.05
CA LEU A 32 -5.90 -8.53 22.28
C LEU A 32 -7.43 -8.44 22.13
N GLU A 33 -8.13 -8.00 23.17
CA GLU A 33 -9.57 -7.69 23.09
C GLU A 33 -9.87 -6.55 22.10
N ASN A 34 -9.05 -5.50 22.09
CA ASN A 34 -9.15 -4.42 21.12
C ASN A 34 -8.90 -4.92 19.69
N PHE A 35 -7.93 -5.80 19.51
CA PHE A 35 -7.67 -6.47 18.23
C PHE A 35 -8.88 -7.27 17.77
N PHE A 36 -9.44 -8.15 18.62
CA PHE A 36 -10.62 -8.93 18.26
C PHE A 36 -11.86 -8.06 18.03
N SER A 37 -11.99 -6.94 18.74
CA SER A 37 -13.06 -5.97 18.50
C SER A 37 -12.96 -5.36 17.11
N THR A 38 -11.74 -5.07 16.64
CA THR A 38 -11.48 -4.60 15.28
C THR A 38 -11.87 -5.66 14.24
N VAL A 39 -11.49 -6.92 14.46
CA VAL A 39 -11.87 -8.03 13.57
C VAL A 39 -13.40 -8.20 13.53
N ARG A 40 -14.05 -8.12 14.70
CA ARG A 40 -15.51 -8.29 14.83
C ARG A 40 -16.33 -7.09 14.35
N GLN A 41 -15.69 -5.96 14.05
CA GLN A 41 -16.38 -4.75 13.57
C GLN A 41 -17.13 -4.98 12.25
N ARG A 42 -16.63 -5.90 11.41
CA ARG A 42 -17.26 -6.25 10.12
C ARG A 42 -18.24 -7.42 10.22
N ASN A 43 -17.94 -8.40 11.08
CA ASN A 43 -18.80 -9.54 11.34
C ASN A 43 -18.68 -9.89 12.82
N SER A 44 -19.79 -9.85 13.56
CA SER A 44 -19.80 -10.10 15.01
C SER A 44 -19.29 -11.50 15.38
N ILE A 45 -19.47 -12.49 14.50
CA ILE A 45 -19.02 -13.87 14.65
C ILE A 45 -18.36 -14.31 13.34
N PRO A 46 -17.06 -14.01 13.13
CA PRO A 46 -16.37 -14.36 11.91
C PRO A 46 -16.15 -15.87 11.81
N THR A 47 -16.30 -16.41 10.61
CA THR A 47 -15.84 -17.77 10.29
C THR A 47 -14.30 -17.84 10.31
N PRO A 48 -13.69 -19.03 10.45
CA PRO A 48 -12.22 -19.15 10.47
C PRO A 48 -11.52 -18.57 9.23
N CYS A 49 -12.15 -18.67 8.06
CA CYS A 49 -11.60 -18.12 6.81
C CYS A 49 -11.65 -16.58 6.79
N GLU A 50 -12.75 -15.99 7.26
CA GLU A 50 -12.90 -14.55 7.41
C GLU A 50 -11.92 -13.99 8.44
N PHE A 51 -11.77 -14.67 9.58
CA PHE A 51 -10.80 -14.32 10.60
C PHE A 51 -9.37 -14.33 10.04
N LYS A 52 -8.98 -15.39 9.33
CA LYS A 52 -7.66 -15.50 8.68
C LYS A 52 -7.42 -14.37 7.68
N SER A 53 -8.44 -14.03 6.89
CA SER A 53 -8.36 -12.94 5.91
C SER A 53 -8.25 -11.57 6.59
N ALA A 54 -9.04 -11.33 7.64
CA ALA A 54 -8.97 -10.10 8.42
C ALA A 54 -7.62 -9.95 9.12
N LEU A 55 -7.08 -11.02 9.70
CA LEU A 55 -5.76 -11.06 10.31
C LEU A 55 -4.69 -10.67 9.28
N ARG A 56 -4.70 -11.29 8.09
CA ARG A 56 -3.78 -10.93 6.99
C ARG A 56 -3.85 -9.44 6.64
N ILE A 57 -5.05 -8.90 6.48
CA ILE A 57 -5.23 -7.49 6.13
C ILE A 57 -4.71 -6.57 7.25
N ILE A 58 -5.01 -6.87 8.51
CA ILE A 58 -4.54 -6.06 9.64
C ILE A 58 -3.02 -6.10 9.75
N THR A 59 -2.41 -7.28 9.63
CA THR A 59 -0.95 -7.44 9.63
C THR A 59 -0.32 -6.64 8.50
N LEU A 60 -0.79 -6.78 7.26
CA LEU A 60 -0.28 -6.00 6.13
C LEU A 60 -0.46 -4.49 6.36
N ALA A 61 -1.60 -4.06 6.91
CA ALA A 61 -1.87 -2.66 7.17
C ALA A 61 -0.95 -2.05 8.25
N GLN A 62 -0.45 -2.85 9.19
CA GLN A 62 0.53 -2.40 10.19
C GLN A 62 1.87 -2.06 9.54
N TYR A 63 2.32 -2.88 8.59
CA TYR A 63 3.58 -2.65 7.87
C TYR A 63 3.47 -1.62 6.74
N LEU A 64 2.27 -1.40 6.19
CA LEU A 64 2.04 -0.41 5.13
C LEU A 64 1.85 1.03 5.66
N ARG A 65 1.86 1.23 6.98
CA ARG A 65 1.83 2.58 7.56
C ARG A 65 3.21 3.22 7.50
N TYR A 66 3.47 3.93 6.40
CA TYR A 66 4.63 4.81 6.29
C TYR A 66 4.54 5.94 7.33
N SER A 67 5.33 5.86 8.39
CA SER A 67 5.41 6.93 9.39
C SER A 67 6.46 7.96 8.94
N LYS A 68 6.05 9.21 8.70
CA LYS A 68 6.95 10.30 8.31
C LYS A 68 7.84 10.83 9.45
N HIS A 69 7.61 10.38 10.69
CA HIS A 69 8.21 10.92 11.91
C HIS A 69 8.65 9.86 12.92
N SER A 70 8.71 8.57 12.56
CA SER A 70 9.31 7.65 13.51
C SER A 70 10.81 7.90 13.57
N SER A 71 11.26 8.31 14.74
CA SER A 71 12.67 8.36 15.13
C SER A 71 13.17 6.93 15.34
N TYR A 72 13.26 6.20 14.23
CA TYR A 72 13.78 4.84 14.12
C TYR A 72 15.29 4.86 13.86
N ALA A 73 16.04 5.61 14.66
CA ALA A 73 17.50 5.67 14.49
C ALA A 73 18.18 4.31 14.74
N ASP A 74 17.47 3.33 15.32
CA ASP A 74 17.95 1.97 15.63
C ASP A 74 17.03 0.84 15.14
N ASP A 75 16.09 1.07 14.21
CA ASP A 75 15.36 -0.05 13.56
C ASP A 75 16.19 -0.65 12.40
N GLU A 76 17.34 -1.21 12.77
CA GLU A 76 18.17 -2.13 11.97
C GLU A 76 17.50 -3.52 11.88
N ASP A 77 16.21 -3.56 11.57
CA ASP A 77 15.52 -4.77 11.14
C ASP A 77 14.23 -4.35 10.43
N SER A 78 14.37 -3.88 9.20
CA SER A 78 13.25 -3.68 8.26
C SER A 78 12.60 -5.04 7.98
N PHE A 79 11.67 -5.43 8.86
CA PHE A 79 11.06 -6.75 8.87
C PHE A 79 10.26 -6.99 7.58
N TYR A 80 10.68 -8.02 6.88
CA TYR A 80 10.32 -8.35 5.51
C TYR A 80 8.88 -8.85 5.35
N LEU A 81 8.11 -8.16 4.50
CA LEU A 81 6.80 -8.62 4.02
C LEU A 81 6.89 -9.79 3.01
N GLY A 82 8.09 -10.23 2.66
CA GLY A 82 8.39 -11.09 1.50
C GLY A 82 8.19 -12.60 1.69
N ASP A 83 7.82 -13.07 2.89
CA ASP A 83 7.78 -14.50 3.24
C ASP A 83 6.36 -15.13 3.24
N LEU A 84 5.33 -14.33 2.97
CA LEU A 84 3.92 -14.80 3.01
C LEU A 84 3.40 -15.33 1.65
N SER A 85 4.17 -15.20 0.56
CA SER A 85 3.80 -15.70 -0.77
C SER A 85 4.16 -17.17 -1.00
N ASP A 86 4.93 -17.80 -0.12
CA ASP A 86 5.45 -19.17 -0.33
C ASP A 86 4.40 -20.29 -0.10
N TYR A 87 3.10 -19.95 -0.05
CA TYR A 87 1.99 -20.90 0.08
C TYR A 87 1.00 -20.92 -1.10
N THR A 88 1.46 -20.59 -2.30
CA THR A 88 0.77 -21.00 -3.52
C THR A 88 1.67 -21.88 -4.35
N HIS A 89 1.62 -23.18 -4.06
CA HIS A 89 1.47 -24.30 -5.00
C HIS A 89 1.94 -25.59 -4.29
N SER A 90 1.00 -26.36 -3.74
CA SER A 90 1.20 -27.81 -3.74
C SER A 90 0.97 -28.27 -5.19
N PRO A 91 1.96 -28.85 -5.88
CA PRO A 91 1.74 -29.36 -7.22
C PRO A 91 0.93 -30.65 -7.11
N CYS A 92 -0.33 -30.59 -7.54
CA CYS A 92 -1.07 -31.78 -7.94
C CYS A 92 -0.31 -32.36 -9.15
N ILE A 93 0.21 -33.58 -9.00
CA ILE A 93 0.90 -34.33 -10.05
C ILE A 93 -0.12 -34.70 -11.14
N PRO A 94 0.16 -34.42 -12.42
CA PRO A 94 -0.31 -35.25 -13.51
C PRO A 94 0.88 -36.02 -14.09
N ALA A 95 0.71 -37.33 -14.16
CA ALA A 95 1.62 -38.23 -14.83
C ALA A 95 1.61 -38.02 -16.36
N GLN A 96 2.76 -38.36 -16.95
CA GLN A 96 3.04 -38.72 -18.35
C GLN A 96 3.58 -37.63 -19.30
N GLY A 97 4.72 -37.95 -19.92
CA GLY A 97 5.00 -37.62 -21.33
C GLY A 97 6.36 -36.97 -21.60
N GLU A 98 7.31 -37.77 -22.06
CA GLU A 98 8.62 -37.42 -22.62
C GLU A 98 8.58 -36.31 -23.69
N THR A 99 9.60 -35.43 -23.77
CA THR A 99 10.55 -35.37 -24.91
C THR A 99 11.56 -34.20 -24.81
N ASP A 100 12.81 -34.58 -25.02
CA ASP A 100 13.93 -33.92 -25.69
C ASP A 100 14.32 -32.44 -25.52
N ALA A 101 15.64 -32.31 -25.36
CA ALA A 101 16.44 -31.11 -25.40
C ALA A 101 16.42 -30.43 -26.78
N SER A 102 16.42 -29.09 -26.79
CA SER A 102 17.20 -28.33 -27.77
C SER A 102 17.46 -26.89 -27.31
N GLU A 103 18.54 -26.35 -27.86
CA GLU A 103 19.33 -25.19 -27.48
C GLU A 103 18.76 -23.83 -27.93
N THR A 104 19.21 -22.80 -27.21
CA THR A 104 19.67 -21.46 -27.66
C THR A 104 18.79 -20.62 -28.59
N SER A 105 18.49 -19.38 -28.16
CA SER A 105 18.80 -18.17 -28.93
C SER A 105 18.78 -16.91 -28.05
N GLN A 106 19.94 -16.26 -28.02
CA GLN A 106 20.14 -14.88 -27.59
C GLN A 106 19.45 -13.95 -28.59
N THR A 107 18.74 -12.94 -28.10
CA THR A 107 18.51 -11.69 -28.83
C THR A 107 18.73 -10.52 -27.88
N SER A 108 19.84 -9.84 -28.13
CA SER A 108 20.27 -8.57 -27.57
C SER A 108 19.49 -7.43 -28.22
N GLU A 109 18.69 -6.69 -27.45
CA GLU A 109 18.40 -5.28 -27.70
C GLU A 109 18.41 -4.55 -26.35
N GLN A 110 19.50 -3.84 -26.12
CA GLN A 110 19.69 -2.92 -25.00
C GLN A 110 19.04 -1.59 -25.38
N ASP A 111 18.07 -1.15 -24.59
CA ASP A 111 17.83 0.27 -24.32
C ASP A 111 17.31 0.38 -22.88
N HIS A 112 18.21 0.79 -21.99
CA HIS A 112 17.99 0.90 -20.56
C HIS A 112 17.23 2.19 -20.23
N ASP A 113 15.91 2.08 -20.07
CA ASP A 113 15.10 3.06 -19.34
C ASP A 113 14.18 2.34 -18.32
N GLY A 114 14.82 1.58 -17.43
CA GLY A 114 14.15 0.80 -16.37
C GLY A 114 14.76 1.04 -14.99
N GLY A 115 15.48 2.15 -14.80
CA GLY A 115 16.41 2.36 -13.69
C GLY A 115 15.84 2.03 -12.32
N LEU A 116 14.63 2.48 -12.01
CA LEU A 116 14.00 2.23 -10.70
C LEU A 116 13.57 0.78 -10.48
N VAL A 117 13.13 0.08 -11.53
CA VAL A 117 12.67 -1.32 -11.41
C VAL A 117 13.84 -2.26 -11.13
N VAL A 118 15.04 -1.93 -11.62
CA VAL A 118 16.26 -2.72 -11.37
C VAL A 118 16.75 -2.55 -9.92
N PHE A 119 16.54 -1.39 -9.29
CA PHE A 119 16.96 -1.15 -7.91
C PHE A 119 15.98 -1.70 -6.86
N GLU A 120 14.72 -1.94 -7.23
CA GLU A 120 13.67 -2.42 -6.31
C GLU A 120 13.31 -3.91 -6.51
N GLU A 121 14.05 -4.65 -7.33
CA GLU A 121 13.78 -6.06 -7.57
C GLU A 121 14.16 -6.93 -6.36
N TYR A 122 13.21 -7.07 -5.44
CA TYR A 122 13.37 -7.75 -4.15
C TYR A 122 13.64 -9.27 -4.27
N LYS A 123 13.16 -9.89 -5.35
CA LYS A 123 13.51 -11.25 -5.81
C LYS A 123 13.64 -11.21 -7.33
N GLN A 124 14.75 -11.72 -7.87
CA GLN A 124 15.01 -11.69 -9.32
C GLN A 124 13.85 -12.34 -10.10
N GLY A 125 13.26 -11.60 -11.03
CA GLY A 125 12.09 -12.03 -11.82
C GLY A 125 10.73 -11.88 -11.12
N SER A 126 10.65 -11.30 -9.92
CA SER A 126 9.39 -11.11 -9.21
C SER A 126 8.59 -9.90 -9.69
N LEU A 127 9.24 -8.94 -10.34
CA LEU A 127 8.58 -7.78 -10.94
C LEU A 127 8.33 -8.06 -12.42
N THR A 128 7.11 -7.78 -12.87
CA THR A 128 6.78 -7.85 -14.29
C THR A 128 7.15 -6.53 -14.95
N HIS A 129 8.00 -6.59 -15.96
CA HIS A 129 8.32 -5.41 -16.77
C HIS A 129 7.17 -5.16 -17.76
N PRO A 130 6.51 -3.98 -17.70
CA PRO A 130 5.53 -3.63 -18.70
C PRO A 130 6.20 -3.49 -20.07
N SER A 131 5.52 -3.93 -21.13
CA SER A 131 6.00 -3.70 -22.51
C SER A 131 6.15 -2.20 -22.79
N GLN A 132 7.14 -1.80 -23.61
CA GLN A 132 7.37 -0.40 -23.96
C GLN A 132 6.11 0.29 -24.49
N LYS A 133 5.31 -0.40 -25.31
CA LYS A 133 4.04 0.12 -25.82
C LYS A 133 3.02 0.42 -24.72
N ALA A 134 3.01 -0.36 -23.64
CA ALA A 134 2.13 -0.11 -22.51
C ALA A 134 2.61 1.11 -21.71
N VAL A 135 3.93 1.27 -21.53
CA VAL A 135 4.52 2.44 -20.88
C VAL A 135 4.18 3.72 -21.65
N THR A 136 4.43 3.74 -22.97
CA THR A 136 4.07 4.88 -23.82
C THR A 136 2.57 5.20 -23.78
N LEU A 137 1.70 4.17 -23.70
CA LEU A 137 0.26 4.41 -23.51
C LEU A 137 -0.01 5.10 -22.16
N MET A 138 0.63 4.66 -21.08
CA MET A 138 0.50 5.31 -19.77
C MET A 138 0.99 6.75 -19.78
N ASP A 139 2.07 7.06 -20.49
CA ASP A 139 2.58 8.43 -20.64
C ASP A 139 1.58 9.34 -21.36
N ILE A 140 0.95 8.84 -22.42
CA ILE A 140 -0.14 9.55 -23.12
C ILE A 140 -1.32 9.77 -22.17
N CYS A 141 -1.70 8.74 -21.40
CA CYS A 141 -2.79 8.83 -20.43
C CYS A 141 -2.51 9.92 -19.39
N GLU A 142 -1.30 9.95 -18.82
CA GLU A 142 -0.88 10.93 -17.82
C GLU A 142 -0.80 12.34 -18.41
N THR A 143 -0.28 12.48 -19.63
CA THR A 143 -0.22 13.78 -20.32
C THR A 143 -1.62 14.38 -20.52
N VAL A 144 -2.56 13.57 -21.02
CA VAL A 144 -3.96 14.00 -21.22
C VAL A 144 -4.64 14.27 -19.87
N PHE A 145 -4.38 13.43 -18.87
CA PHE A 145 -4.90 13.61 -17.51
C PHE A 145 -4.48 14.97 -16.95
N LEU A 146 -3.19 15.25 -16.88
CA LEU A 146 -2.67 16.49 -16.31
C LEU A 146 -3.17 17.73 -17.07
N ALA A 147 -3.24 17.66 -18.40
CA ALA A 147 -3.70 18.78 -19.23
C ALA A 147 -5.19 19.10 -19.06
N LYS A 148 -6.03 18.07 -18.81
CA LYS A 148 -7.50 18.22 -18.84
C LYS A 148 -8.15 18.22 -17.46
N MET A 149 -7.49 17.66 -16.44
CA MET A 149 -8.07 17.57 -15.09
C MET A 149 -8.52 18.91 -14.51
N PRO A 150 -7.76 20.02 -14.59
CA PRO A 150 -8.21 21.32 -14.05
C PRO A 150 -9.56 21.78 -14.62
N THR A 151 -9.86 21.43 -15.88
CA THR A 151 -11.13 21.78 -16.55
C THR A 151 -12.25 20.78 -16.29
N LEU A 152 -11.92 19.51 -16.06
CA LEU A 152 -12.89 18.42 -15.93
C LEU A 152 -13.39 18.22 -14.50
N VAL A 153 -12.65 18.69 -13.48
CA VAL A 153 -13.02 18.51 -12.06
C VAL A 153 -14.43 19.01 -11.73
N HIS A 154 -14.89 20.07 -12.39
CA HIS A 154 -16.21 20.65 -12.14
C HIS A 154 -17.33 20.02 -12.98
N GLN A 155 -17.03 19.03 -13.81
CA GLN A 155 -17.99 18.44 -14.74
C GLN A 155 -18.51 17.09 -14.23
N ASN A 156 -19.75 16.76 -14.59
CA ASN A 156 -20.27 15.41 -14.42
C ASN A 156 -19.63 14.45 -15.43
N GLN A 157 -19.57 13.16 -15.06
CA GLN A 157 -19.06 12.05 -15.89
C GLN A 157 -17.59 12.22 -16.30
N ILE A 158 -16.74 12.57 -15.33
CA ILE A 158 -15.31 12.80 -15.53
C ILE A 158 -14.63 11.57 -16.14
N SER A 159 -14.96 10.36 -15.67
CA SER A 159 -14.39 9.11 -16.17
C SER A 159 -14.61 8.91 -17.66
N ASP A 160 -15.84 9.15 -18.14
CA ASP A 160 -16.23 8.84 -19.51
C ASP A 160 -15.64 9.84 -20.49
N LYS A 161 -15.67 11.13 -20.13
CA LYS A 161 -15.05 12.21 -20.91
C LYS A 161 -13.54 12.06 -20.98
N LEU A 162 -12.91 11.70 -19.88
CA LEU A 162 -11.47 11.48 -19.85
C LEU A 162 -11.10 10.24 -20.68
N ALA A 163 -11.87 9.17 -20.59
CA ALA A 163 -11.68 7.99 -21.42
C ALA A 163 -11.82 8.30 -22.91
N SER A 164 -12.79 9.12 -23.32
CA SER A 164 -12.92 9.52 -24.73
C SER A 164 -11.72 10.34 -25.22
N LEU A 165 -11.25 11.29 -24.42
CA LEU A 165 -10.08 12.13 -24.75
C LEU A 165 -8.79 11.30 -24.84
N ILE A 166 -8.60 10.37 -23.92
CA ILE A 166 -7.44 9.47 -23.95
C ILE A 166 -7.50 8.54 -25.16
N ARG A 167 -8.69 8.00 -25.51
CA ARG A 167 -8.86 7.17 -26.71
C ARG A 167 -8.52 7.93 -27.99
N GLU A 168 -8.94 9.19 -28.08
CA GLU A 168 -8.63 10.07 -29.20
C GLU A 168 -7.12 10.33 -29.32
N ALA A 169 -6.48 10.70 -28.21
CA ALA A 169 -5.03 10.95 -28.17
C ALA A 169 -4.19 9.69 -28.46
N ALA A 170 -4.65 8.52 -27.99
CA ALA A 170 -3.98 7.25 -28.21
C ALA A 170 -4.34 6.59 -29.55
N SER A 171 -5.12 7.24 -30.42
CA SER A 171 -5.58 6.67 -31.71
C SER A 171 -4.42 6.23 -32.61
N THR A 172 -3.27 6.88 -32.51
CA THR A 172 -2.05 6.59 -33.28
C THR A 172 -1.28 5.36 -32.80
N MET A 173 -1.61 4.81 -31.62
CA MET A 173 -0.91 3.64 -31.07
C MET A 173 -1.52 2.31 -31.52
N CYS A 174 -0.68 1.46 -32.12
CA CYS A 174 -0.99 0.08 -32.47
C CYS A 174 -0.63 -0.88 -31.32
N LEU A 175 -1.62 -1.20 -30.49
CA LEU A 175 -1.57 -2.31 -29.53
C LEU A 175 -2.30 -3.53 -30.13
N PRO A 176 -1.95 -4.76 -29.71
CA PRO A 176 -2.70 -5.95 -30.10
C PRO A 176 -4.17 -5.78 -29.71
N ASP A 177 -5.07 -5.95 -30.69
CA ASP A 177 -6.52 -5.82 -30.47
C ASP A 177 -7.13 -7.08 -29.82
N CYS A 178 -6.28 -7.97 -29.30
CA CYS A 178 -6.77 -9.11 -28.56
C CYS A 178 -7.35 -8.61 -27.23
N HIS A 179 -8.62 -8.95 -26.96
CA HIS A 179 -9.29 -8.72 -25.67
C HIS A 179 -9.48 -7.26 -25.23
N HIS A 180 -9.47 -6.28 -26.14
CA HIS A 180 -9.66 -4.85 -25.81
C HIS A 180 -8.68 -4.37 -24.73
N ILE A 181 -7.40 -4.75 -24.88
CA ILE A 181 -6.35 -4.44 -23.89
C ILE A 181 -6.19 -2.93 -23.72
N LYS A 182 -6.27 -2.17 -24.81
CA LYS A 182 -6.16 -0.71 -24.80
C LYS A 182 -7.23 -0.08 -23.91
N GLU A 183 -8.48 -0.48 -24.09
CA GLU A 183 -9.62 0.02 -23.32
C GLU A 183 -9.49 -0.36 -21.84
N LYS A 184 -9.05 -1.60 -21.57
CA LYS A 184 -8.81 -2.07 -20.20
C LYS A 184 -7.70 -1.30 -19.50
N LEU A 185 -6.60 -1.02 -20.18
CA LEU A 185 -5.50 -0.22 -19.63
C LEU A 185 -5.95 1.20 -19.32
N ILE A 186 -6.65 1.85 -20.26
CA ILE A 186 -7.20 3.20 -20.06
C ILE A 186 -8.18 3.21 -18.87
N ALA A 187 -9.11 2.26 -18.80
CA ALA A 187 -10.08 2.18 -17.72
C ALA A 187 -9.38 1.97 -16.36
N ARG A 188 -8.38 1.08 -16.30
CA ARG A 188 -7.59 0.83 -15.08
C ARG A 188 -6.81 2.06 -14.64
N PHE A 189 -6.18 2.75 -15.58
CA PHE A 189 -5.46 4.00 -15.32
C PHE A 189 -6.40 5.04 -14.69
N ILE A 190 -7.56 5.30 -15.31
CA ILE A 190 -8.53 6.29 -14.81
C ILE A 190 -9.03 5.92 -13.41
N HIS A 191 -9.40 4.65 -13.20
CA HIS A 191 -9.88 4.16 -11.90
C HIS A 191 -8.83 4.27 -10.79
N ALA A 192 -7.54 4.06 -11.11
CA ALA A 192 -6.46 4.20 -10.14
C ALA A 192 -6.09 5.67 -9.89
N ARG A 193 -6.05 6.50 -10.94
CA ARG A 193 -5.52 7.86 -10.88
C ARG A 193 -6.51 8.87 -10.29
N LEU A 194 -7.81 8.74 -10.60
CA LEU A 194 -8.84 9.66 -10.10
C LEU A 194 -8.90 9.75 -8.56
N PRO A 195 -8.96 8.63 -7.81
CA PRO A 195 -8.95 8.69 -6.35
C PRO A 195 -7.66 9.27 -5.77
N LEU A 196 -6.51 9.03 -6.41
CA LEU A 196 -5.23 9.59 -5.98
C LEU A 196 -5.23 11.11 -6.12
N PHE A 197 -5.68 11.61 -7.27
CA PHE A 197 -5.82 13.05 -7.50
C PHE A 197 -6.79 13.70 -6.51
N ALA A 198 -7.95 13.08 -6.27
CA ALA A 198 -8.92 13.58 -5.30
C ALA A 198 -8.32 13.70 -3.88
N LYS A 199 -7.58 12.67 -3.44
CA LYS A 199 -6.87 12.69 -2.16
C LYS A 199 -5.82 13.81 -2.09
N GLU A 200 -5.10 14.04 -3.19
CA GLU A 200 -4.09 15.10 -3.26
C GLU A 200 -4.73 16.50 -3.15
N GLN A 201 -5.88 16.72 -3.78
CA GLN A 201 -6.62 17.98 -3.69
C GLN A 201 -7.15 18.22 -2.27
N THR A 202 -7.80 17.23 -1.67
CA THR A 202 -8.27 17.34 -0.28
C THR A 202 -7.11 17.57 0.69
N GLY A 203 -5.95 16.95 0.45
CA GLY A 203 -4.74 17.19 1.25
C GLY A 203 -4.23 18.64 1.16
N LYS A 204 -4.26 19.23 -0.04
CA LYS A 204 -3.88 20.63 -0.27
C LYS A 204 -4.84 21.60 0.43
N GLU A 205 -6.14 21.38 0.30
CA GLU A 205 -7.18 22.20 0.96
C GLU A 205 -7.08 22.17 2.50
N ILE A 206 -6.81 20.99 3.08
CA ILE A 206 -6.61 20.88 4.53
C ILE A 206 -5.33 21.60 4.97
N ALA A 207 -4.26 21.51 4.18
CA ALA A 207 -3.00 22.18 4.47
C ALA A 207 -3.16 23.72 4.41
N THR A 208 -3.88 24.25 3.42
CA THR A 208 -4.17 25.69 3.30
C THR A 208 -5.07 26.16 4.44
N ALA A 209 -6.13 25.42 4.78
CA ALA A 209 -7.03 25.77 5.87
C ALA A 209 -6.33 25.82 7.24
N LYS A 210 -5.35 24.92 7.48
CA LYS A 210 -4.53 24.96 8.71
C LYS A 210 -3.63 26.19 8.78
N LEU A 211 -3.11 26.64 7.63
CA LEU A 211 -2.27 27.83 7.57
C LEU A 211 -3.08 29.10 7.87
N GLU A 212 -4.30 29.18 7.35
CA GLU A 212 -5.21 30.32 7.56
C GLU A 212 -5.81 30.32 8.98
N GLY A 213 -6.13 29.14 9.53
CA GLY A 213 -6.67 28.99 10.88
C GLY A 213 -5.68 29.34 12.01
N ALA A 214 -4.38 29.40 11.73
CA ALA A 214 -3.35 29.74 12.72
C ALA A 214 -3.36 31.22 13.15
N GLN A 215 -4.12 32.10 12.47
CA GLN A 215 -4.21 33.53 12.83
C GLN A 215 -5.37 33.89 13.79
N SER A 216 -6.20 32.93 14.22
CA SER A 216 -7.41 33.22 15.02
C SER A 216 -7.40 32.75 16.49
N SER A 217 -6.28 32.29 17.05
CA SER A 217 -6.21 31.91 18.48
C SER A 217 -5.59 33.03 19.34
N LYS A 218 -6.35 34.09 19.58
CA LYS A 218 -6.23 34.92 20.79
C LYS A 218 -7.43 34.59 21.70
N SER A 219 -7.20 34.49 23.00
CA SER A 219 -8.15 34.24 24.11
C SER A 219 -8.26 32.76 24.53
N MET A 220 -8.03 32.33 25.76
CA MET A 220 -7.79 33.02 27.04
C MET A 220 -6.93 32.12 27.95
N ALA A 221 -5.78 32.62 28.41
CA ALA A 221 -5.17 32.16 29.65
C ALA A 221 -5.47 33.23 30.71
N ALA A 222 -6.49 32.99 31.53
CA ALA A 222 -6.70 33.75 32.76
C ALA A 222 -6.03 32.99 33.90
N LEU A 223 -4.83 33.43 34.28
CA LEU A 223 -4.26 33.15 35.59
C LEU A 223 -4.83 34.17 36.58
N ARG A 224 -5.58 33.72 37.58
CA ARG A 224 -5.24 34.04 38.98
C ARG A 224 -5.98 33.18 40.00
N ILE A 225 -5.14 32.65 40.87
CA ILE A 225 -5.36 31.92 42.12
C ILE A 225 -5.89 32.91 43.18
N PRO A 226 -6.69 32.43 44.15
CA PRO A 226 -6.26 32.53 45.55
C PRO A 226 -6.01 31.16 46.20
#